data_AF-A0A7J9ES34-F1
#
_entry.id   AF-A0A7J9ES34-F1
#
_cell.length_a   1.000
_cell.length_b   1.000
_cell.length_c   1.000
_cell.angle_alpha   90.00
_cell.angle_beta   90.00
_cell.angle_gamma   90.00
#
_symmetry.space_group_name_H-M   'P 1'
#
loop_
_entity.id
_entity.type
_entity.pdbx_description
1 polymer ?
#
loop_
_entity_poly.entity_id
_entity_poly.type
_entity_poly.pdbx_seq_one_letter_code
_entity_poly.pdbx_strand_id
1 'polypeptide(L)' 'RSHARSKREVDFRLQPILGICSALEAELWAIFNGLTLILDWGHDKVFMSTDSMETVHAIQDTCSRDSNSALIRRIQ' A
#
# COMPACT_ATOMS: atom_id res chain seq x y z
N ARG A 1 23.54 -17.25 15.86
CA ARG A 1 23.57 -15.76 15.90
C ARG A 1 22.31 -15.26 15.21
N SER A 2 21.28 -15.00 16.01
CA SER A 2 19.92 -14.64 15.59
C SER A 2 19.92 -13.19 15.08
N HIS A 3 19.68 -13.00 13.78
CA HIS A 3 19.49 -11.67 13.20
C HIS A 3 18.08 -11.17 13.58
N ALA A 4 18.00 -10.38 14.65
CA ALA A 4 16.80 -9.62 14.97
C ALA A 4 16.60 -8.55 13.89
N ARG A 5 15.74 -8.84 12.90
CA ARG A 5 15.31 -7.87 11.90
C ARG A 5 14.46 -6.82 12.62
N SER A 6 15.06 -5.66 12.90
CA SER A 6 14.36 -4.48 13.44
C SER A 6 13.25 -4.10 12.48
N LYS A 7 11.99 -4.43 12.85
CA LYS A 7 10.80 -3.93 12.17
C LYS A 7 10.67 -2.47 12.55
N ARG A 8 11.03 -1.57 11.64
CA ARG A 8 10.68 -0.16 11.79
C ARG A 8 9.22 -0.04 11.41
N GLU A 9 8.37 0.17 12.40
CA GLU A 9 6.98 0.53 12.20
C GLU A 9 6.95 1.97 11.71
N VAL A 10 6.46 2.16 10.50
CA VAL A 10 6.36 3.47 9.87
C VAL A 10 4.96 3.98 10.13
N ASP A 11 4.85 5.05 10.91
CA ASP A 11 3.57 5.67 11.24
C ASP A 11 3.11 6.59 10.08
N PHE A 12 2.16 6.13 9.27
CA PHE A 12 1.65 6.83 8.07
C PHE A 12 0.65 7.97 8.38
N ARG A 13 0.76 8.60 9.55
CA ARG A 13 -0.27 9.48 10.15
C ARG A 13 -0.59 10.81 9.45
N LEU A 14 -0.05 11.07 8.25
CA LEU A 14 -0.35 12.29 7.49
C LEU A 14 -0.83 11.92 6.09
N GLN A 15 -2.02 11.33 5.99
CA GLN A 15 -2.68 11.16 4.70
C GLN A 15 -3.46 12.44 4.35
N PRO A 16 -3.35 12.94 3.11
CA PRO A 16 -4.18 14.05 2.65
C PRO A 16 -5.65 13.67 2.71
N ILE A 17 -6.52 14.65 3.00
CA ILE A 17 -7.98 14.45 2.99
C ILE A 17 -8.40 14.08 1.57
N LEU A 18 -8.84 12.84 1.37
CA LEU A 18 -9.18 12.25 0.06
C LEU A 18 -10.52 12.75 -0.51
N GLY A 19 -11.32 13.50 0.26
CA GLY A 19 -12.67 13.90 -0.14
C GLY A 19 -13.68 12.75 -0.03
N ILE A 20 -14.72 12.74 -0.88
CA ILE A 20 -15.69 11.64 -0.93
C ILE A 20 -15.04 10.48 -1.69
N CYS A 21 -14.80 9.37 -0.99
CA CYS A 21 -14.28 8.13 -1.56
C CYS A 21 -14.88 6.92 -0.83
N SER A 22 -14.82 5.76 -1.46
CA SER A 22 -15.13 4.48 -0.83
C SER A 22 -14.02 4.04 0.13
N ALA A 23 -14.36 3.15 1.07
CA ALA A 23 -13.37 2.57 1.97
C ALA A 23 -12.23 1.88 1.20
N LEU A 24 -12.55 1.15 0.12
CA LEU A 24 -11.55 0.51 -0.75
C LEU A 24 -10.62 1.53 -1.41
N GLU A 25 -11.15 2.62 -1.95
CA GLU A 25 -10.32 3.68 -2.53
C GLU A 25 -9.41 4.33 -1.49
N ALA A 26 -9.91 4.58 -0.28
CA ALA A 26 -9.11 5.12 0.81
C ALA A 26 -7.96 4.20 1.20
N GLU A 27 -8.22 2.90 1.35
CA GLU A 27 -7.20 1.89 1.63
C GLU A 27 -6.14 1.78 0.52
N LEU A 28 -6.56 1.80 -0.74
CA LEU A 28 -5.63 1.76 -1.87
C LEU A 28 -4.75 3.02 -1.92
N TRP A 29 -5.32 4.19 -1.63
CA TRP A 29 -4.56 5.43 -1.53
C TRP A 29 -3.58 5.40 -0.35
N ALA A 30 -3.99 4.84 0.79
CA ALA A 30 -3.12 4.65 1.94
C ALA A 30 -1.89 3.81 1.58
N ILE A 31 -2.11 2.68 0.90
CA ILE A 31 -1.05 1.78 0.43
C ILE A 31 -0.13 2.50 -0.58
N PHE A 32 -0.70 3.18 -1.58
CA PHE A 32 0.08 3.87 -2.61
C PHE A 32 0.98 4.97 -2.01
N ASN A 33 0.44 5.80 -1.11
CA ASN A 33 1.22 6.82 -0.41
C ASN A 33 2.31 6.18 0.46
N GLY A 34 1.98 5.10 1.17
CA GLY A 34 2.93 4.38 2.00
C GLY A 34 4.10 3.82 1.19
N LEU A 35 3.82 3.18 0.05
CA LEU A 35 4.85 2.69 -0.86
C LEU A 35 5.75 3.81 -1.38
N THR A 36 5.16 4.92 -1.82
CA THR A 36 5.93 6.06 -2.34
C THR A 36 6.88 6.61 -1.29
N LEU A 37 6.41 6.78 -0.04
CA LEU A 37 7.23 7.24 1.07
C LEU A 37 8.38 6.27 1.39
N ILE A 38 8.10 4.97 1.38
CA ILE A 38 9.10 3.95 1.65
C ILE A 38 10.17 3.89 0.55
N LEU A 39 9.77 4.05 -0.71
CA LEU A 39 10.69 4.17 -1.85
C LEU A 39 11.56 5.42 -1.73
N ASP A 40 10.99 6.56 -1.34
CA ASP A 40 11.74 7.80 -1.09
C ASP A 40 12.77 7.65 0.04
N TRP A 41 12.55 6.73 0.98
CA TRP A 41 13.51 6.38 2.04
C TRP A 41 14.58 5.36 1.62
N GLY A 42 14.56 4.89 0.37
CA GLY A 42 15.55 3.95 -0.17
C GLY A 42 15.34 2.50 0.30
N HIS A 43 14.09 2.12 0.58
CA HIS A 43 13.75 0.76 0.97
C HIS A 43 13.13 -0.01 -0.21
N ASP A 44 13.89 -0.97 -0.75
CA ASP A 44 13.47 -1.74 -1.93
C ASP A 44 12.49 -2.89 -1.62
N LYS A 45 12.37 -3.27 -0.34
CA LYS A 45 11.53 -4.41 0.09
C LYS A 45 10.78 -4.05 1.34
N VAL A 46 9.45 -4.10 1.23
CA VAL A 46 8.55 -3.81 2.33
C VAL A 46 7.50 -4.89 2.50
N PHE A 47 7.11 -5.10 3.74
CA PHE A 47 5.99 -5.93 4.10
C PHE A 47 4.85 -5.00 4.52
N MET A 48 3.77 -5.00 3.76
CA MET A 48 2.56 -4.24 4.08
C MET A 48 1.50 -5.19 4.60
N SER A 49 0.70 -4.71 5.56
CA SER A 49 -0.44 -5.41 6.10
C SER A 49 -1.65 -4.48 6.06
N THR A 50 -2.77 -4.98 5.56
CA THR A 50 -4.08 -4.33 5.63
C THR A 50 -5.05 -5.35 6.24
N ASP A 51 -6.04 -4.87 6.98
CA ASP A 51 -7.15 -5.68 7.49
C ASP A 51 -8.31 -5.79 6.49
N SER A 52 -8.23 -5.05 5.37
CA SER A 52 -9.20 -5.09 4.29
C SER A 52 -8.91 -6.24 3.30
N MET A 53 -9.66 -7.33 3.42
CA MET A 53 -9.58 -8.44 2.46
C MET A 53 -9.93 -7.99 1.03
N GLU A 54 -10.87 -7.04 0.88
CA GLU A 54 -11.21 -6.44 -0.41
C GLU A 54 -9.99 -5.77 -1.04
N THR A 55 -9.18 -5.08 -0.25
CA THR A 55 -7.93 -4.44 -0.71
C THR A 55 -6.88 -5.49 -1.09
N VAL A 56 -6.75 -6.56 -0.31
CA VAL A 56 -5.87 -7.69 -0.63
C VAL A 56 -6.25 -8.29 -1.99
N HIS A 57 -7.53 -8.61 -2.19
CA HIS A 57 -8.04 -9.12 -3.47
C HIS A 57 -7.83 -8.11 -4.60
N ALA A 58 -8.14 -6.84 -4.38
CA ALA A 58 -7.98 -5.78 -5.38
C ALA A 58 -6.52 -5.57 -5.81
N ILE A 59 -5.52 -5.95 -5.01
CA ILE A 59 -4.10 -5.88 -5.38
C ILE A 59 -3.61 -7.20 -6.00
N GLN A 60 -4.12 -8.33 -5.51
CA GLN A 60 -3.72 -9.68 -5.93
C GLN A 60 -4.37 -10.11 -7.26
N ASP A 61 -5.69 -9.94 -7.41
CA ASP A 61 -6.43 -10.34 -8.62
C ASP A 61 -5.97 -9.56 -9.85
N THR A 62 -5.53 -8.34 -9.62
CA THR A 62 -5.05 -7.39 -10.62
C THR A 62 -3.64 -7.67 -11.13
N CYS A 63 -2.91 -8.62 -10.54
CA CYS A 63 -1.68 -9.17 -11.13
C CYS A 63 -1.94 -9.85 -12.48
N SER A 64 -3.21 -10.10 -12.83
CA SER A 64 -3.67 -10.51 -14.16
C SER A 64 -3.92 -9.30 -15.07
N ARG A 65 -2.87 -8.55 -15.42
CA ARG A 65 -2.68 -7.56 -16.53
C ARG A 65 -3.76 -6.51 -16.92
N ASP A 66 -5.02 -6.61 -16.49
CA ASP A 66 -6.17 -5.87 -17.02
C ASP A 66 -6.95 -5.15 -15.90
N SER A 67 -6.24 -4.38 -15.08
CA SER A 67 -6.91 -3.55 -14.06
C SER A 67 -7.35 -2.22 -14.64
N ASN A 68 -8.66 -1.97 -14.60
CA ASN A 68 -9.26 -0.69 -15.03
C ASN A 68 -8.92 0.47 -14.08
N SER A 69 -8.40 0.20 -12.87
CA SER A 69 -8.01 1.24 -11.91
C SER A 69 -6.57 1.71 -12.13
N ALA A 70 -6.40 3.00 -12.44
CA ALA A 70 -5.10 3.64 -12.60
C ALA A 70 -4.26 3.65 -11.30
N LEU A 71 -4.92 3.60 -10.13
CA LEU A 71 -4.25 3.57 -8.83
C LEU A 71 -3.62 2.19 -8.57
N ILE A 72 -4.35 1.10 -8.85
CA ILE A 72 -3.86 -0.27 -8.66
C ILE A 72 -2.64 -0.53 -9.54
N ARG A 73 -2.66 -0.04 -10.78
CA ARG A 73 -1.52 -0.12 -11.71
C ARG A 73 -0.25 0.61 -11.24
N ARG A 74 -0.36 1.55 -10.31
CA ARG A 74 0.78 2.28 -9.73
C ARG A 74 1.30 1.65 -8.45
N ILE A 75 0.51 0.78 -7.82
CA ILE A 75 0.91 0.01 -6.63
C ILE A 75 1.77 -1.20 -7.03
N GLN A 76 1.56 -1.74 -8.24
CA GLN A 76 2.37 -2.80 -8.86
C GLN A 76 3.65 -2.25 -9.51
#